data_AF-A0A845DBT8-F1
#
_entry.id   AF-A0A845DBT8-F1
#
_cell.length_a   1.000
_cell.length_b   1.000
_cell.length_c   1.000
_cell.angle_alpha   90.00
_cell.angle_beta   90.00
_cell.angle_gamma   90.00
#
_symmetry.space_group_name_H-M   'P 1'
#
loop_
_entity.id
_entity.type
_entity.pdbx_description
1 polymer ?
#
loop_
_entity_poly.entity_id
_entity_poly.type
_entity_poly.pdbx_seq_one_letter_code
_entity_poly.pdbx_strand_id
1 'polypeptide(L)'
;MLRRMWAQVSRRVGPALSPVPLAARRLKAEAWLAAAISIGLLAAVAFTTSIPTYSNAVYVRLLRKELHEKTKNYPPFAFMFHFLGAKHGYAEWDDVRSV
;
A
#
# COMPACT_ATOMS: atom_id res chain seq x y z
N MET A 1 -14.46 -11.86 36.18
CA MET A 1 -14.19 -10.46 35.76
C MET A 1 -14.40 -10.21 34.26
N LEU A 2 -13.98 -11.11 33.34
CA LEU A 2 -14.11 -10.94 31.89
C LEU A 2 -15.53 -10.66 31.33
N ARG A 3 -16.57 -11.19 31.99
CA ARG A 3 -17.96 -11.07 31.51
C ARG A 3 -18.56 -9.65 31.68
N ARG A 4 -18.00 -8.84 32.59
CA ARG A 4 -18.43 -7.44 32.79
C ARG A 4 -17.82 -6.49 31.76
N MET A 5 -16.64 -6.81 31.23
CA MET A 5 -15.92 -5.99 30.23
C MET A 5 -16.65 -6.00 28.87
N TRP A 6 -17.17 -7.17 28.45
CA TRP A 6 -17.97 -7.31 27.23
C TRP A 6 -19.31 -6.56 27.29
N ALA A 7 -19.96 -6.52 28.46
CA ALA A 7 -21.19 -5.75 28.67
C ALA A 7 -20.96 -4.22 28.63
N GLN A 8 -19.77 -3.75 29.03
CA GLN A 8 -19.41 -2.33 28.95
C GLN A 8 -19.11 -1.87 27.52
N VAL A 9 -18.44 -2.71 26.71
CA VAL A 9 -18.20 -2.43 25.29
C VAL A 9 -19.52 -2.39 24.53
N SER A 10 -20.40 -3.36 24.74
CA SER A 10 -21.74 -3.41 24.11
C SER A 10 -22.58 -2.14 24.39
N ARG A 11 -22.55 -1.60 25.61
CA ARG A 11 -23.31 -0.38 25.97
C ARG A 11 -22.75 0.90 25.37
N ARG A 12 -21.42 0.97 25.13
CA ARG A 12 -20.80 2.13 24.45
C ARG A 12 -20.98 2.10 22.94
N VAL A 13 -21.01 0.90 22.34
CA VAL A 13 -21.14 0.76 20.88
C VAL A 13 -22.60 0.68 20.42
N GLY A 14 -23.54 0.34 21.31
CA GLY A 14 -24.99 0.30 21.05
C GLY A 14 -25.57 1.56 20.38
N PRO A 15 -25.31 2.78 20.87
CA PRO A 15 -25.80 4.00 20.21
C PRO A 15 -25.01 4.36 18.93
N ALA A 16 -23.74 3.94 18.83
CA ALA A 16 -22.89 4.22 17.67
C ALA A 16 -23.26 3.35 16.44
N LEU A 17 -23.81 2.16 16.65
CA LEU A 17 -24.30 1.27 15.58
C LEU A 17 -25.75 1.54 15.17
N SER A 18 -26.48 2.38 15.91
CA SER A 18 -27.88 2.69 15.64
C SER A 18 -28.18 3.23 14.22
N PRO A 19 -27.31 4.01 13.54
CA PRO A 19 -27.63 4.51 12.20
C PRO A 19 -27.43 3.46 11.10
N VAL A 20 -26.68 2.38 11.34
CA VAL A 20 -26.37 1.35 10.32
C VAL A 20 -27.64 0.67 9.76
N PRO A 21 -28.57 0.16 10.58
CA PRO A 21 -29.80 -0.44 10.06
C PRO A 21 -30.72 0.59 9.39
N LEU A 22 -30.73 1.83 9.87
CA LEU A 22 -31.52 2.91 9.27
C LEU A 22 -30.97 3.30 7.88
N ALA A 23 -29.65 3.41 7.76
CA ALA A 23 -28.96 3.67 6.50
C ALA A 23 -29.16 2.53 5.49
N ALA A 24 -29.05 1.26 5.93
CA ALA A 24 -29.30 0.10 5.10
C ALA A 24 -30.73 0.05 4.56
N ARG A 25 -31.72 0.44 5.37
CA ARG A 25 -33.13 0.50 4.96
C ARG A 25 -33.38 1.64 3.97
N ARG A 26 -32.72 2.80 4.15
CA ARG A 26 -32.76 3.93 3.21
C ARG A 26 -32.10 3.59 1.86
N LEU A 27 -30.95 2.91 1.87
CA LEU A 27 -30.28 2.43 0.66
C LEU A 27 -31.17 1.51 -0.18
N LYS A 28 -32.03 0.69 0.45
CA LYS A 28 -33.00 -0.16 -0.25
C LYS A 28 -34.22 0.60 -0.77
N ALA A 29 -34.66 1.65 -0.08
CA ALA A 29 -35.82 2.45 -0.50
C ALA A 29 -35.52 3.29 -1.75
N GLU A 30 -34.29 3.81 -1.88
CA GLU A 30 -33.84 4.58 -3.06
C GLU A 30 -32.73 3.85 -3.83
N ALA A 31 -33.03 2.62 -4.25
CA ALA A 31 -32.05 1.75 -4.90
C ALA A 31 -31.44 2.34 -6.18
N TRP A 32 -32.19 3.15 -6.93
CA TRP A 32 -31.71 3.77 -8.17
C TRP A 32 -30.65 4.85 -7.92
N LEU A 33 -30.91 5.73 -6.95
CA LEU A 33 -29.95 6.76 -6.55
C LEU A 33 -28.68 6.12 -5.98
N ALA A 34 -28.84 5.10 -5.14
CA ALA A 34 -27.73 4.31 -4.61
C ALA A 34 -26.90 3.65 -5.71
N ALA A 35 -27.55 3.12 -6.75
CA ALA A 35 -26.88 2.53 -7.91
C ALA A 35 -26.09 3.57 -8.70
N ALA A 36 -26.68 4.74 -8.99
CA ALA A 36 -26.00 5.82 -9.69
C ALA A 36 -24.75 6.31 -8.93
N ILE A 37 -24.87 6.50 -7.62
CA ILE A 37 -23.73 6.88 -6.76
C ILE A 37 -22.66 5.79 -6.76
N SER A 38 -23.06 4.51 -6.69
CA SER A 38 -22.12 3.39 -6.69
C SER A 38 -21.35 3.30 -8.00
N ILE A 39 -22.01 3.55 -9.14
CA ILE A 39 -21.35 3.60 -10.45
C ILE A 39 -20.35 4.76 -10.51
N GLY A 40 -20.73 5.94 -10.05
CA GLY A 40 -19.81 7.09 -9.98
C GLY A 40 -18.60 6.81 -9.09
N LEU A 41 -18.82 6.17 -7.94
CA LEU A 41 -17.75 5.77 -7.03
C LEU A 41 -16.81 4.75 -7.67
N LEU A 42 -17.36 3.72 -8.32
CA LEU A 42 -16.56 2.71 -9.03
C LEU A 42 -15.74 3.34 -10.16
N ALA A 43 -16.34 4.24 -10.94
CA ALA A 43 -15.64 4.96 -11.99
C ALA A 43 -14.48 5.81 -11.44
N ALA A 44 -14.72 6.55 -10.34
CA ALA A 44 -13.68 7.33 -9.69
C ALA A 44 -12.51 6.44 -9.21
N VAL A 45 -12.80 5.34 -8.51
CA VAL A 45 -11.78 4.38 -8.03
C VAL A 45 -11.02 3.76 -9.21
N ALA A 46 -11.71 3.38 -10.28
CA ALA A 46 -11.09 2.81 -11.46
C ALA A 46 -10.13 3.80 -12.12
N PHE A 47 -10.53 5.06 -12.29
CA PHE A 47 -9.66 6.08 -12.87
C PHE A 47 -8.45 6.40 -12.00
N THR A 48 -8.64 6.51 -10.67
CA THR A 48 -7.54 6.80 -9.74
C THR A 48 -6.52 5.67 -9.69
N THR A 49 -6.94 4.41 -9.80
CA THR A 49 -6.03 3.25 -9.73
C THR A 49 -5.41 2.87 -11.07
N SER A 50 -6.09 3.14 -12.20
CA SER A 50 -5.60 2.78 -13.54
C SER A 50 -4.28 3.50 -13.90
N ILE A 51 -4.19 4.81 -13.61
CA ILE A 51 -3.01 5.62 -13.94
C ILE A 51 -1.72 5.11 -13.27
N PRO A 52 -1.64 4.96 -11.93
CA PRO A 52 -0.43 4.46 -11.28
C PRO A 52 -0.15 3.00 -11.63
N THR A 53 -1.18 2.17 -11.83
CA THR A 53 -1.01 0.76 -12.21
C THR A 53 -0.36 0.62 -13.59
N TYR A 54 -0.85 1.38 -14.57
CA TYR A 54 -0.26 1.42 -15.91
C TYR A 54 1.19 1.91 -15.85
N SER A 55 1.41 3.00 -15.12
CA SER A 55 2.75 3.60 -14.98
C SER A 55 3.74 2.61 -14.36
N ASN A 56 3.34 1.92 -13.29
CA ASN A 56 4.16 0.91 -12.63
C ASN A 56 4.56 -0.23 -13.60
N ALA A 57 3.61 -0.72 -14.41
CA ALA A 57 3.90 -1.77 -15.40
C ALA A 57 4.93 -1.31 -16.45
N VAL A 58 4.82 -0.06 -16.93
CA VAL A 58 5.79 0.52 -17.87
C VAL A 58 7.16 0.69 -17.22
N TYR A 59 7.22 1.22 -15.99
CA TYR A 59 8.49 1.40 -15.27
C TYR A 59 9.20 0.07 -15.05
N VAL A 60 8.50 -0.98 -14.62
CA VAL A 60 9.09 -2.31 -14.45
C VAL A 60 9.59 -2.87 -15.77
N ARG A 61 8.83 -2.69 -16.86
CA ARG A 61 9.24 -3.16 -18.20
C ARG A 61 10.49 -2.43 -18.68
N LEU A 62 10.54 -1.11 -18.52
CA LEU A 62 11.68 -0.29 -18.89
C LEU A 62 12.91 -0.66 -18.05
N LEU A 63 12.76 -0.71 -16.73
CA LEU A 63 13.84 -1.08 -15.81
C LEU A 63 14.39 -2.47 -16.12
N ARG A 64 13.52 -3.45 -16.37
CA ARG A 64 13.93 -4.80 -16.76
C ARG A 64 14.68 -4.81 -18.09
N LYS A 65 14.24 -4.02 -19.08
CA LYS A 65 14.93 -3.90 -20.37
C LYS A 65 16.33 -3.30 -20.19
N GLU A 66 16.43 -2.18 -19.48
CA GLU A 66 17.70 -1.51 -19.19
C GLU A 66 18.66 -2.42 -18.41
N LEU A 67 18.14 -3.14 -17.41
CA LEU A 67 18.91 -4.14 -16.66
C LEU A 67 19.41 -5.25 -17.59
N HIS A 68 18.54 -5.87 -18.38
CA HIS A 68 18.95 -6.95 -19.29
C HIS A 68 19.96 -6.49 -20.34
N GLU A 69 19.82 -5.29 -20.90
CA GLU A 69 20.81 -4.75 -21.85
C GLU A 69 22.17 -4.52 -21.18
N LYS A 70 22.19 -3.93 -19.99
CA LYS A 70 23.43 -3.73 -19.23
C LYS A 70 24.04 -5.05 -18.73
N THR A 71 23.21 -6.02 -18.33
CA THR A 71 23.65 -7.31 -17.81
C THR A 71 23.84 -8.39 -18.88
N LYS A 72 23.64 -8.06 -20.17
CA LYS A 72 23.72 -9.02 -21.29
C LYS A 72 25.06 -9.78 -21.35
N ASN A 73 26.14 -9.10 -20.96
CA ASN A 73 27.50 -9.66 -20.95
C ASN A 73 27.92 -10.22 -19.58
N TYR A 74 27.02 -10.20 -18.58
CA TYR A 74 27.32 -10.72 -17.26
C TYR A 74 26.84 -12.18 -17.17
N PRO A 75 27.68 -13.11 -16.68
CA PRO A 75 27.27 -14.50 -16.54
C PRO A 75 26.10 -14.61 -15.54
N PRO A 76 25.15 -15.55 -15.77
CA PRO A 76 24.09 -15.82 -14.79
C PRO A 76 24.77 -16.20 -13.47
N PHE A 77 24.40 -15.54 -12.36
CA PHE A 77 25.03 -15.61 -11.02
C PHE A 77 26.27 -14.74 -10.76
N ALA A 78 26.58 -13.74 -11.59
CA ALA A 78 27.49 -12.68 -11.16
C ALA A 78 26.86 -11.85 -10.02
N PHE A 79 27.26 -12.11 -8.78
CA PHE A 79 26.92 -11.27 -7.63
C PHE A 79 27.63 -9.92 -7.75
N MET A 80 26.92 -8.87 -8.17
CA MET A 80 27.43 -7.50 -8.07
C MET A 80 27.29 -6.99 -6.64
N PHE A 81 28.38 -7.06 -5.88
CA PHE A 81 28.46 -6.38 -4.58
C PHE A 81 28.66 -4.89 -4.83
N HIS A 82 27.61 -4.08 -4.62
CA HIS A 82 27.78 -2.64 -4.55
C HIS A 82 28.36 -2.30 -3.18
N PHE A 83 29.66 -1.98 -3.13
CA PHE A 83 30.32 -1.58 -1.90
C PHE A 83 29.81 -0.19 -1.47
N LEU A 84 28.84 -0.17 -0.55
CA LEU A 84 28.28 1.06 0.06
C LEU A 84 29.17 1.65 1.18
N GLY A 85 30.46 1.30 1.23
CA GLY A 85 31.35 1.72 2.33
C GLY A 85 31.74 3.21 2.32
N ALA A 86 31.57 3.92 1.20
CA ALA A 86 32.00 5.31 1.08
C ALA A 86 30.91 6.36 1.35
N LYS A 87 29.71 5.96 1.83
CA LYS A 87 28.62 6.92 2.08
C LYS A 87 28.93 7.92 3.22
N HIS A 88 29.93 7.65 4.06
CA HIS A 88 30.30 8.49 5.21
C HIS A 88 31.78 8.93 5.19
N GLY A 89 32.47 8.84 4.04
CA GLY A 89 33.93 9.03 3.97
C GLY A 89 34.70 7.76 4.38
N TYR A 90 36.00 7.71 4.07
CA TYR A 90 36.86 6.64 4.55
C TYR A 90 36.98 6.74 6.07
N ALA A 91 36.79 5.64 6.81
CA ALA A 91 37.14 5.60 8.23
C ALA A 91 38.65 5.83 8.34
N GLU A 92 39.06 6.93 8.96
CA GLU A 92 40.46 7.24 9.20
C GLU A 92 40.97 6.33 10.34
N TRP A 93 42.25 5.95 10.30
CA TRP A 93 42.83 4.97 11.25
C TRP A 93 42.63 5.32 12.72
N ASP A 94 42.40 6.60 13.03
CA ASP A 94 42.18 7.08 14.39
C ASP A 94 40.75 6.86 14.92
N ASP A 95 39.75 6.63 14.05
CA ASP A 95 38.37 6.34 14.46
C ASP A 95 38.17 4.91 14.98
N VAL A 96 39.02 3.97 14.54
CA VAL A 96 38.91 2.53 14.85
C VAL A 96 39.81 2.12 16.03
N ARG A 97 40.64 3.04 16.54
CA ARG A 97 41.63 2.77 17.60
C ARG A 97 41.01 2.59 19.00
N SER A 98 39.71 2.85 19.17
CA SER A 98 39.06 2.91 20.48
C SER A 98 38.12 1.75 20.83
N VAL A 99 38.20 0.63 20.12
CA VAL A 99 37.48 -0.62 20.50
C VAL A 99 38.43 -1.65 21.07
#